data_AF-A0A6L9EQ84-F1
#
_entry.id   AF-A0A6L9EQ84-F1
#
_cell.length_a   1.000
_cell.length_b   1.000
_cell.length_c   1.000
_cell.angle_alpha   90.00
_cell.angle_beta   90.00
_cell.angle_gamma   90.00
#
_symmetry.space_group_name_H-M   'P 1'
#
loop_
_entity.id
_entity.type
_entity.pdbx_description
1 polymer ?
#
loop_
_entity_poly.entity_id
_entity_poly.type
_entity_poly.pdbx_seq_one_letter_code
_entity_poly.pdbx_strand_id
1 'polypeptide(L)'
;MKKDILYSLAINYIYDKWSNKDKKNEIVYIKPEELFDYINTAIVNENFAYNYIIKIIMEIEGEIEEEIRDEFIDEGKESQIDDIITKEYKDKFIECLDFFKSTLNNKLNRFKLINTLSLVEVKTYDKYDLLSTTEEIQELAQIKELLFVYIKRLLKFNKYYNIELEKCLDFNNDIILFNIPDEMRSCVLFSNSKRSTRTSHKNLLKRLYKAKLKPKVWYFDKIDLPNRLYNSSIMKPSLNKEVVITNPEKNDYFIECMDCLQEDSYTKCDKIFCIFKEECISNGERKDN
;
A
#
# COMPACT_ATOMS: atom_id res chain seq x y z
N MET A 1 -10.69 -20.53 -1.00
CA MET A 1 -9.49 -20.23 -0.18
C MET A 1 -8.38 -21.28 -0.32
N LYS A 2 -8.49 -22.50 0.25
CA LYS A 2 -7.45 -23.56 0.05
C LYS A 2 -7.25 -23.91 -1.44
N LYS A 3 -8.36 -23.92 -2.18
CA LYS A 3 -8.39 -24.13 -3.63
C LYS A 3 -7.61 -23.05 -4.39
N ASP A 4 -7.74 -21.78 -3.99
CA ASP A 4 -7.13 -20.63 -4.68
C ASP A 4 -5.62 -20.54 -4.42
N ILE A 5 -5.18 -20.99 -3.24
CA ILE A 5 -3.75 -21.15 -2.90
C ILE A 5 -3.12 -22.26 -3.75
N LEU A 6 -3.80 -23.40 -3.87
CA LEU A 6 -3.33 -24.50 -4.74
C LEU A 6 -3.32 -24.11 -6.22
N TYR A 7 -4.31 -23.33 -6.68
CA TYR A 7 -4.31 -22.78 -8.02
C TYR A 7 -3.16 -21.80 -8.23
N SER A 8 -2.86 -20.97 -7.25
CA SER A 8 -1.75 -20.02 -7.33
C SER A 8 -0.40 -20.71 -7.45
N LEU A 9 -0.19 -21.79 -6.69
CA LEU A 9 1.00 -22.62 -6.81
C LEU A 9 1.12 -23.31 -8.15
N ALA A 10 0.01 -23.87 -8.64
CA ALA A 10 -0.01 -24.53 -9.93
C ALA A 10 0.30 -23.54 -11.06
N ILE A 11 -0.25 -22.32 -11.01
CA ILE A 11 0.02 -21.26 -11.98
C ILE A 11 1.49 -20.85 -11.94
N ASN A 12 2.07 -20.62 -10.76
CA ASN A 12 3.48 -20.25 -10.63
C ASN A 12 4.42 -21.35 -11.15
N TYR A 13 4.12 -22.62 -10.84
CA TYR A 13 4.89 -23.74 -11.38
C TYR A 13 4.86 -23.78 -12.91
N ILE A 14 3.67 -23.61 -13.49
CA ILE A 14 3.48 -23.56 -14.94
C ILE A 14 4.27 -22.39 -15.52
N TYR A 15 4.16 -21.20 -14.92
CA TYR A 15 4.86 -19.98 -15.36
C TYR A 15 6.39 -20.14 -15.29
N ASP A 16 6.95 -20.66 -14.21
CA ASP A 16 8.39 -20.90 -14.06
C ASP A 16 8.91 -21.90 -15.10
N LYS A 17 8.14 -22.95 -15.38
CA LYS A 17 8.49 -23.92 -16.43
C LYS A 17 8.37 -23.32 -17.83
N TRP A 18 7.49 -22.35 -18.02
CA TRP A 18 7.28 -21.71 -19.32
C TRP A 18 8.26 -20.57 -19.61
N SER A 19 8.64 -19.81 -18.59
CA SER A 19 9.56 -18.67 -18.66
C SER A 19 11.02 -19.10 -18.83
N ASN A 20 11.41 -20.26 -18.29
CA ASN A 20 12.75 -20.84 -18.44
C ASN A 20 12.99 -21.58 -19.77
N LYS A 21 12.24 -21.25 -20.83
CA LYS A 21 12.47 -21.85 -22.15
C LYS A 21 13.47 -21.04 -22.96
N ASP A 22 14.40 -21.76 -23.59
CA ASP A 22 15.34 -21.17 -24.55
C ASP A 22 14.62 -20.70 -25.83
N LYS A 23 13.44 -21.25 -26.14
CA LYS A 23 12.65 -20.91 -27.34
C LYS A 23 11.15 -20.78 -27.04
N LYS A 24 10.53 -19.72 -27.59
CA LYS A 24 9.09 -19.39 -27.42
C LYS A 24 8.09 -20.49 -27.78
N ASN A 25 8.47 -21.46 -28.62
CA ASN A 25 7.55 -22.46 -29.19
C ASN A 25 7.72 -23.88 -28.63
N GLU A 26 8.53 -24.09 -27.60
CA GLU A 26 8.71 -25.43 -27.02
C GLU A 26 7.51 -25.86 -26.18
N ILE A 27 7.04 -27.09 -26.39
CA ILE A 27 5.97 -27.69 -25.58
C ILE A 27 6.57 -28.13 -24.25
N VAL A 28 5.97 -27.68 -23.14
CA VAL A 28 6.37 -28.13 -21.80
C VAL A 28 5.42 -29.22 -21.35
N TYR A 29 5.98 -30.40 -21.12
CA TYR A 29 5.26 -31.50 -20.49
C TYR A 29 5.42 -31.39 -18.98
N ILE A 30 4.30 -31.25 -18.28
CA ILE A 30 4.25 -31.25 -16.81
C ILE A 30 3.65 -32.58 -16.37
N LYS A 31 4.43 -33.36 -15.62
CA LYS A 31 3.89 -34.56 -14.98
C LYS A 31 3.12 -34.17 -13.72
N PRO A 32 1.95 -34.78 -13.45
CA PRO A 32 1.21 -34.53 -12.22
C PRO A 32 2.06 -34.69 -10.96
N GLU A 33 2.93 -35.71 -10.92
CA GLU A 33 3.79 -36.00 -9.77
C GLU A 33 4.79 -34.86 -9.52
N GLU A 34 5.36 -34.27 -10.56
CA GLU A 34 6.29 -33.14 -10.43
C GLU A 34 5.59 -31.87 -9.94
N LEU A 35 4.33 -31.65 -10.33
CA LEU A 35 3.50 -30.58 -9.80
C LEU A 35 3.18 -30.82 -8.33
N PHE A 36 2.83 -32.05 -7.95
CA PHE A 36 2.58 -32.40 -6.54
C PHE A 36 3.85 -32.26 -5.69
N ASP A 37 5.00 -32.69 -6.20
CA ASP A 37 6.28 -32.53 -5.52
C ASP A 37 6.68 -31.07 -5.41
N TYR A 38 6.43 -30.25 -6.45
CA TYR A 38 6.61 -28.80 -6.37
C TYR A 38 5.69 -28.17 -5.33
N ILE A 39 4.41 -28.56 -5.29
CA ILE A 39 3.45 -28.05 -4.31
C ILE A 39 3.89 -28.46 -2.90
N ASN A 40 4.28 -29.72 -2.68
CA ASN A 40 4.76 -30.21 -1.40
C ASN A 40 6.06 -29.52 -0.99
N THR A 41 7.00 -29.36 -1.92
CA THR A 41 8.27 -28.64 -1.70
C THR A 41 8.01 -27.17 -1.42
N ALA A 42 7.09 -26.51 -2.13
CA ALA A 42 6.71 -25.14 -1.91
C ALA A 42 6.03 -24.96 -0.55
N ILE A 43 5.14 -25.88 -0.16
CA ILE A 43 4.49 -25.91 1.16
C ILE A 43 5.52 -26.12 2.28
N VAL A 44 6.58 -26.90 2.03
CA VAL A 44 7.70 -27.13 2.95
C VAL A 44 8.74 -26.00 2.89
N ASN A 45 8.74 -25.18 1.83
CA ASN A 45 9.62 -24.03 1.68
C ASN A 45 9.11 -22.88 2.57
N GLU A 46 9.95 -22.42 3.50
CA GLU A 46 9.64 -21.38 4.49
C GLU A 46 9.24 -20.02 3.87
N ASN A 47 9.34 -19.87 2.54
CA ASN A 47 9.07 -18.64 1.80
C ASN A 47 7.68 -18.56 1.16
N PHE A 48 6.74 -19.44 1.49
CA PHE A 48 5.42 -19.41 0.85
C PHE A 48 4.66 -18.10 1.08
N ALA A 49 4.64 -17.60 2.32
CA ALA A 49 3.97 -16.34 2.65
C ALA A 49 4.60 -15.15 1.88
N TYR A 50 5.92 -15.18 1.71
CA TYR A 50 6.64 -14.23 0.85
C TYR A 50 6.21 -14.35 -0.61
N ASN A 51 6.23 -15.54 -1.20
CA ASN A 51 5.82 -15.75 -2.59
C ASN A 51 4.36 -15.32 -2.82
N TYR A 52 3.49 -15.57 -1.83
CA TYR A 52 2.09 -15.17 -1.88
C TYR A 52 1.93 -13.64 -1.92
N ILE A 53 2.62 -12.89 -1.06
CA ILE A 53 2.53 -11.43 -1.07
C ILE A 53 3.12 -10.82 -2.34
N ILE A 54 4.24 -11.35 -2.85
CA ILE A 54 4.82 -10.89 -4.13
C ILE A 54 3.85 -11.15 -5.28
N LYS A 55 3.17 -12.30 -5.29
CA LYS A 55 2.14 -12.58 -6.29
C LYS A 55 0.98 -11.57 -6.21
N ILE A 56 0.51 -11.24 -5.01
CA ILE A 56 -0.53 -10.21 -4.84
C ILE A 56 -0.05 -8.87 -5.42
N ILE A 57 1.20 -8.48 -5.18
CA ILE A 57 1.77 -7.22 -5.70
C ILE A 57 1.81 -7.22 -7.24
N MET A 58 2.19 -8.34 -7.86
CA MET A 58 2.15 -8.49 -9.32
C MET A 58 0.72 -8.47 -9.89
N GLU A 59 -0.25 -9.04 -9.18
CA GLU A 59 -1.67 -8.92 -9.56
C GLU A 59 -2.14 -7.46 -9.48
N ILE A 60 -1.75 -6.74 -8.43
CA ILE A 60 -2.07 -5.32 -8.25
C ILE A 60 -1.47 -4.47 -9.38
N GLU A 61 -0.25 -4.77 -9.83
CA GLU A 61 0.36 -4.11 -11.00
C GLU A 61 -0.55 -4.27 -12.24
N GLY A 62 -1.00 -5.49 -12.53
CA GLY A 62 -1.94 -5.75 -13.63
C GLY A 62 -3.28 -5.02 -13.47
N GLU A 63 -3.85 -5.03 -12.26
CA GLU A 63 -5.10 -4.31 -11.96
C GLU A 63 -4.93 -2.78 -12.18
N ILE A 64 -3.78 -2.20 -11.82
CA ILE A 64 -3.48 -0.78 -12.05
C ILE A 64 -3.27 -0.50 -13.55
N GLU A 65 -2.57 -1.36 -14.28
CA GLU A 65 -2.43 -1.21 -15.73
C GLU A 65 -3.79 -1.22 -16.42
N GLU A 66 -4.71 -2.10 -16.03
CA GLU A 66 -6.09 -2.12 -16.53
C GLU A 66 -6.83 -0.80 -16.22
N GLU A 67 -6.77 -0.29 -14.99
CA GLU A 67 -7.40 1.00 -14.66
C GLU A 67 -6.82 2.18 -15.47
N ILE A 68 -5.52 2.17 -15.77
CA ILE A 68 -4.90 3.17 -16.66
C ILE A 68 -5.45 3.03 -18.08
N ARG A 69 -5.56 1.80 -18.60
CA ARG A 69 -6.12 1.58 -19.96
C ARG A 69 -7.54 2.11 -20.04
N ASP A 70 -8.38 1.78 -19.06
CA ASP A 70 -9.78 2.20 -19.00
C ASP A 70 -9.90 3.73 -18.97
N GLU A 71 -9.12 4.43 -18.13
CA GLU A 71 -9.13 5.90 -18.08
C GLU A 71 -8.79 6.53 -19.44
N PHE A 72 -7.79 5.99 -20.15
CA PHE A 72 -7.38 6.52 -21.45
C PHE A 72 -8.37 6.21 -22.57
N ILE A 73 -9.04 5.06 -22.53
CA ILE A 73 -10.13 4.72 -23.45
C ILE A 73 -11.29 5.71 -23.23
N ASP A 74 -11.68 5.95 -21.98
CA ASP A 74 -12.74 6.89 -21.62
C ASP A 74 -12.41 8.33 -22.04
N GLU A 75 -11.12 8.70 -22.04
CA GLU A 75 -10.63 9.99 -22.54
C GLU A 75 -10.47 10.05 -24.08
N GLY A 76 -10.71 8.97 -24.81
CA GLY A 76 -10.55 8.90 -26.27
C GLY A 76 -9.09 8.94 -26.74
N LYS A 77 -8.15 8.51 -25.90
CA LYS A 77 -6.68 8.55 -26.14
C LYS A 77 -6.06 7.15 -26.26
N GLU A 78 -6.80 6.20 -26.82
CA GLU A 78 -6.38 4.78 -26.92
C GLU A 78 -5.00 4.60 -27.57
N SER A 79 -4.67 5.41 -28.58
CA SER A 79 -3.38 5.35 -29.28
C SER A 79 -2.16 5.72 -28.43
N GLN A 80 -2.35 6.29 -27.23
CA GLN A 80 -1.27 6.72 -26.32
C GLN A 80 -1.02 5.72 -25.19
N ILE A 81 -1.89 4.71 -25.03
CA ILE A 81 -1.89 3.80 -23.87
C ILE A 81 -0.55 3.09 -23.70
N ASP A 82 -0.11 2.37 -24.74
CA ASP A 82 1.10 1.54 -24.64
C ASP A 82 2.35 2.38 -24.41
N ASP A 83 2.37 3.58 -24.99
CA ASP A 83 3.43 4.57 -24.81
C ASP A 83 3.49 5.06 -23.35
N ILE A 84 2.34 5.32 -22.73
CA ILE A 84 2.27 5.84 -21.34
C ILE A 84 2.58 4.74 -20.33
N ILE A 85 2.01 3.55 -20.49
CA ILE A 85 2.33 2.41 -19.62
C ILE A 85 3.84 2.14 -19.69
N THR A 86 4.41 2.07 -20.89
CA THR A 86 5.82 1.75 -21.07
C THR A 86 6.76 2.86 -20.59
N LYS A 87 6.45 4.13 -20.88
CA LYS A 87 7.37 5.25 -20.61
C LYS A 87 7.22 5.84 -19.21
N GLU A 88 6.00 5.86 -18.65
CA GLU A 88 5.73 6.56 -17.40
C GLU A 88 5.59 5.63 -16.19
N TYR A 89 5.11 4.40 -16.39
CA TYR A 89 4.71 3.53 -15.29
C TYR A 89 5.55 2.26 -15.15
N LYS A 90 6.00 1.66 -16.25
CA LYS A 90 6.70 0.37 -16.23
C LYS A 90 7.94 0.37 -15.35
N ASP A 91 8.82 1.37 -15.50
CA ASP A 91 10.03 1.46 -14.67
C ASP A 91 9.68 1.67 -13.19
N LYS A 92 8.58 2.38 -12.90
CA LYS A 92 8.09 2.61 -11.53
C LYS A 92 7.46 1.37 -10.92
N PHE A 93 6.78 0.54 -11.70
CA PHE A 93 6.29 -0.77 -11.27
C PHE A 93 7.45 -1.70 -10.96
N ILE A 94 8.47 -1.76 -11.82
CA ILE A 94 9.67 -2.58 -11.60
C ILE A 94 10.37 -2.15 -10.30
N GLU A 95 10.60 -0.84 -10.11
CA GLU A 95 11.20 -0.30 -8.89
C GLU A 95 10.39 -0.69 -7.63
N CYS A 96 9.06 -0.56 -7.71
CA CYS A 96 8.15 -0.95 -6.64
C CYS A 96 8.21 -2.45 -6.31
N LEU A 97 8.19 -3.29 -7.35
CA LEU A 97 8.23 -4.74 -7.21
C LEU A 97 9.58 -5.19 -6.63
N ASP A 98 10.69 -4.65 -7.12
CA ASP A 98 12.03 -5.01 -6.65
C ASP A 98 12.25 -4.59 -5.19
N PHE A 99 11.76 -3.40 -4.81
CA PHE A 99 11.75 -2.95 -3.42
C PHE A 99 10.98 -3.92 -2.51
N PHE A 100 9.76 -4.33 -2.89
CA PHE A 100 8.99 -5.25 -2.06
C PHE A 100 9.57 -6.67 -2.05
N LYS A 101 10.17 -7.14 -3.14
CA LYS A 101 10.91 -8.42 -3.16
C LYS A 101 12.08 -8.41 -2.18
N SER A 102 12.90 -7.36 -2.19
CA SER A 102 14.06 -7.26 -1.29
C SER A 102 13.64 -7.11 0.17
N THR A 103 12.55 -6.40 0.44
CA THR A 103 12.11 -6.02 1.79
C THR A 103 11.24 -7.09 2.45
N LEU A 104 10.30 -7.70 1.73
CA LEU A 104 9.29 -8.62 2.28
C LEU A 104 9.76 -10.08 2.38
N ASN A 105 10.97 -10.40 1.94
CA ASN A 105 11.58 -11.70 2.24
C ASN A 105 11.70 -11.92 3.77
N ASN A 106 11.78 -10.83 4.54
CA ASN A 106 11.87 -10.83 5.99
C ASN A 106 10.47 -10.87 6.64
N LYS A 107 10.23 -11.86 7.52
CA LYS A 107 8.96 -12.04 8.24
C LYS A 107 8.57 -10.83 9.09
N LEU A 108 9.54 -10.17 9.72
CA LEU A 108 9.31 -8.94 10.48
C LEU A 108 8.82 -7.79 9.58
N ASN A 109 9.33 -7.70 8.35
CA ASN A 109 8.87 -6.66 7.43
C ASN A 109 7.48 -6.96 6.86
N ARG A 110 7.14 -8.23 6.64
CA ARG A 110 5.75 -8.62 6.31
C ARG A 110 4.79 -8.30 7.45
N PHE A 111 5.19 -8.57 8.69
CA PHE A 111 4.45 -8.12 9.87
C PHE A 111 4.23 -6.60 9.84
N LYS A 112 5.29 -5.80 9.64
CA LYS A 112 5.19 -4.33 9.60
C LYS A 112 4.26 -3.85 8.50
N LEU A 113 4.27 -4.48 7.32
CA LEU A 113 3.34 -4.18 6.24
C LEU A 113 1.89 -4.46 6.65
N ILE A 114 1.61 -5.66 7.16
CA ILE A 114 0.27 -6.04 7.65
C ILE A 114 -0.18 -5.09 8.76
N ASN A 115 0.71 -4.78 9.70
CA ASN A 115 0.42 -3.91 10.83
C ASN A 115 0.25 -2.44 10.41
N THR A 116 0.83 -2.03 9.28
CA THR A 116 0.60 -0.71 8.68
C THR A 116 -0.75 -0.65 7.99
N LEU A 117 -1.10 -1.68 7.22
CA LEU A 117 -2.27 -1.64 6.34
C LEU A 117 -3.57 -2.11 7.00
N SER A 118 -3.51 -3.08 7.90
CA SER A 118 -4.71 -3.70 8.50
C SER A 118 -5.62 -2.67 9.18
N LEU A 119 -6.93 -2.89 9.18
CA LEU A 119 -7.90 -2.05 9.92
C LEU A 119 -8.40 -2.72 11.22
N VAL A 120 -7.97 -3.96 11.46
CA VAL A 120 -8.31 -4.76 12.65
C VAL A 120 -7.24 -4.64 13.75
N GLU A 121 -7.48 -5.34 14.86
CA GLU A 121 -6.69 -5.19 16.08
C GLU A 121 -5.24 -5.66 15.93
N VAL A 122 -4.35 -4.90 16.57
CA VAL A 122 -2.89 -5.07 16.56
C VAL A 122 -2.48 -6.44 17.10
N LYS A 123 -1.71 -7.19 16.32
CA LYS A 123 -0.86 -8.27 16.83
C LYS A 123 0.50 -7.69 17.21
N THR A 124 1.09 -8.15 18.31
CA THR A 124 2.51 -7.92 18.57
C THR A 124 3.33 -8.80 17.62
N TYR A 125 4.58 -8.43 17.35
CA TYR A 125 5.45 -9.28 16.54
C TYR A 125 5.56 -10.69 17.15
N ASP A 126 5.71 -10.82 18.47
CA ASP A 126 5.78 -12.14 19.13
C ASP A 126 4.59 -13.04 18.82
N LYS A 127 3.37 -12.46 18.71
CA LYS A 127 2.18 -13.24 18.34
C LYS A 127 2.15 -13.58 16.85
N TYR A 128 2.67 -12.69 16.02
CA TYR A 128 2.76 -12.89 14.59
C TYR A 128 3.83 -13.92 14.22
N ASP A 129 4.96 -13.91 14.92
CA ASP A 129 6.09 -14.81 14.68
C ASP A 129 5.70 -16.28 14.90
N LEU A 130 4.79 -16.52 15.86
CA LEU A 130 4.20 -17.82 16.15
C LEU A 130 3.15 -18.30 15.14
N LEU A 131 2.74 -17.47 14.17
CA LEU A 131 1.79 -17.89 13.15
C LEU A 131 2.43 -18.95 12.25
N SER A 132 1.64 -20.00 11.97
CA SER A 132 1.92 -20.91 10.89
C SER A 132 1.86 -20.18 9.55
N THR A 133 2.53 -20.74 8.53
CA THR A 133 2.50 -20.21 7.16
C THR A 133 1.08 -20.00 6.63
N THR A 134 0.15 -20.90 6.98
CA THR A 134 -1.26 -20.78 6.55
C THR A 134 -1.96 -19.60 7.21
N GLU A 135 -1.71 -19.35 8.49
CA GLU A 135 -2.28 -18.19 9.19
C GLU A 135 -1.68 -16.89 8.68
N GLU A 136 -0.37 -16.86 8.40
CA GLU A 136 0.28 -15.69 7.79
C GLU A 136 -0.31 -15.34 6.42
N ILE A 137 -0.56 -16.34 5.57
CA ILE A 137 -1.24 -16.15 4.27
C ILE A 137 -2.65 -15.58 4.46
N GLN A 138 -3.39 -16.01 5.49
CA GLN A 138 -4.72 -15.48 5.78
C GLN A 138 -4.66 -13.99 6.16
N GLU A 139 -3.68 -13.57 6.94
CA GLU A 139 -3.46 -12.16 7.27
C GLU A 139 -3.11 -11.35 6.02
N LEU A 140 -2.25 -11.88 5.14
CA LEU A 140 -1.88 -11.24 3.87
C LEU A 140 -3.08 -11.12 2.92
N ALA A 141 -3.92 -12.15 2.85
CA ALA A 141 -5.12 -12.13 2.01
C ALA A 141 -6.13 -11.06 2.46
N GLN A 142 -6.25 -10.84 3.78
CA GLN A 142 -7.16 -9.83 4.34
C GLN A 142 -6.75 -8.40 4.00
N ILE A 143 -5.47 -8.16 3.74
CA ILE A 143 -4.97 -6.82 3.38
C ILE A 143 -4.89 -6.57 1.88
N LYS A 144 -5.23 -7.53 0.99
CA LYS A 144 -5.08 -7.37 -0.48
C LYS A 144 -5.67 -6.05 -1.00
N GLU A 145 -6.92 -5.76 -0.67
CA GLU A 145 -7.60 -4.52 -1.08
C GLU A 145 -6.92 -3.25 -0.56
N LEU A 146 -6.38 -3.32 0.65
CA LEU A 146 -5.70 -2.20 1.30
C LEU A 146 -4.30 -2.00 0.68
N LEU A 147 -3.64 -3.10 0.32
CA LEU A 147 -2.37 -3.10 -0.37
C LEU A 147 -2.49 -2.55 -1.79
N PHE A 148 -3.58 -2.87 -2.51
CA PHE A 148 -3.89 -2.29 -3.81
C PHE A 148 -3.87 -0.76 -3.75
N VAL A 149 -4.65 -0.18 -2.83
CA VAL A 149 -4.70 1.28 -2.68
C VAL A 149 -3.34 1.84 -2.22
N TYR A 150 -2.66 1.15 -1.31
CA TYR A 150 -1.36 1.59 -0.82
C TYR A 150 -0.31 1.68 -1.95
N ILE A 151 -0.22 0.65 -2.78
CA ILE A 151 0.69 0.63 -3.94
C ILE A 151 0.31 1.70 -4.95
N LYS A 152 -0.99 1.85 -5.24
CA LYS A 152 -1.50 2.92 -6.10
C LYS A 152 -1.06 4.31 -5.62
N ARG A 153 -1.16 4.59 -4.32
CA ARG A 153 -0.67 5.84 -3.71
C ARG A 153 0.85 5.99 -3.86
N LEU A 154 1.62 4.93 -3.59
CA LEU A 154 3.07 4.94 -3.72
C LEU A 154 3.53 5.25 -5.15
N LEU A 155 2.93 4.59 -6.15
CA LEU A 155 3.25 4.82 -7.56
C LEU A 155 2.94 6.24 -7.98
N LYS A 156 1.83 6.81 -7.50
CA LYS A 156 1.47 8.19 -7.79
C LYS A 156 2.44 9.20 -7.16
N PHE A 157 2.89 8.95 -5.93
CA PHE A 157 3.97 9.74 -5.34
C PHE A 157 5.29 9.57 -6.07
N ASN A 158 5.64 8.35 -6.48
CA ASN A 158 6.85 8.07 -7.26
C ASN A 158 6.80 8.79 -8.62
N LYS A 159 5.68 8.75 -9.33
CA LYS A 159 5.49 9.49 -10.58
C LYS A 159 5.70 11.00 -10.40
N TYR A 160 5.17 11.58 -9.32
CA TYR A 160 5.20 13.03 -9.12
C TYR A 160 6.53 13.56 -8.57
N TYR A 161 7.05 12.94 -7.51
CA TYR A 161 8.27 13.39 -6.83
C TYR A 161 9.53 12.67 -7.29
N ASN A 162 9.40 11.67 -8.18
CA ASN A 162 10.49 10.79 -8.57
C ASN A 162 11.21 10.20 -7.35
N ILE A 163 10.43 9.73 -6.38
CA ILE A 163 10.96 9.21 -5.12
C ILE A 163 11.52 7.81 -5.28
N GLU A 164 12.66 7.57 -4.64
CA GLU A 164 13.16 6.22 -4.42
C GLU A 164 12.45 5.61 -3.20
N LEU A 165 11.72 4.52 -3.40
CA LEU A 165 10.92 3.91 -2.33
C LEU A 165 11.75 3.50 -1.11
N GLU A 166 12.99 3.02 -1.33
CA GLU A 166 13.93 2.65 -0.27
C GLU A 166 14.27 3.80 0.68
N LYS A 167 14.33 5.03 0.16
CA LYS A 167 14.59 6.24 0.97
C LYS A 167 13.33 6.73 1.66
N CYS A 168 12.17 6.44 1.09
CA CYS A 168 10.90 7.00 1.52
C CYS A 168 10.14 6.09 2.49
N LEU A 169 10.40 4.78 2.50
CA LEU A 169 9.72 3.83 3.37
C LEU A 169 10.63 3.36 4.50
N ASP A 170 10.34 3.82 5.72
CA ASP A 170 11.11 3.48 6.91
C ASP A 170 10.44 2.34 7.70
N PHE A 171 11.11 1.19 7.68
CA PHE A 171 10.71 -0.04 8.37
C PHE A 171 11.33 -0.15 9.78
N ASN A 172 11.92 0.89 10.37
CA ASN A 172 12.56 0.77 11.70
C ASN A 172 11.56 0.58 12.85
N ASN A 173 10.27 0.83 12.62
CA ASN A 173 9.20 0.72 13.61
C ASN A 173 8.22 -0.41 13.26
N ASP A 174 7.32 -0.74 14.19
CA ASP A 174 6.24 -1.72 13.96
C ASP A 174 5.24 -1.28 12.88
N ILE A 175 5.28 0.00 12.48
CA ILE A 175 4.49 0.60 11.42
C ILE A 175 5.48 1.29 10.47
N ILE A 176 5.25 1.14 9.17
CA ILE A 176 6.06 1.75 8.12
C ILE A 176 5.81 3.25 8.12
N LEU A 177 6.86 4.05 8.32
CA LEU A 177 6.78 5.50 8.15
C LEU A 177 7.03 5.84 6.68
N PHE A 178 6.37 6.89 6.21
CA PHE A 178 6.55 7.44 4.87
C PHE A 178 7.23 8.80 4.98
N ASN A 179 8.44 8.90 4.46
CA ASN A 179 9.25 10.12 4.43
C ASN A 179 9.31 10.57 2.98
N ILE A 180 8.98 11.83 2.70
CA ILE A 180 9.02 12.37 1.34
C ILE A 180 10.09 13.47 1.31
N PRO A 181 10.85 13.61 0.21
CA PRO A 181 11.70 14.78 0.01
C PRO A 181 10.92 16.06 0.25
N ASP A 182 11.53 17.01 0.97
CA ASP A 182 10.95 18.30 1.37
C ASP A 182 9.87 18.27 2.47
N GLU A 183 9.45 17.10 2.94
CA GLU A 183 8.60 16.96 4.12
C GLU A 183 9.44 16.64 5.37
N MET A 184 9.66 17.65 6.21
CA MET A 184 10.44 17.54 7.45
C MET A 184 9.69 16.79 8.57
N ARG A 185 8.40 16.50 8.37
CA ARG A 185 7.52 15.81 9.32
C ARG A 185 7.54 14.30 9.04
N SER A 186 7.63 13.46 10.07
CA SER A 186 7.44 12.01 9.90
C SER A 186 5.98 11.74 9.53
N CYS A 187 5.72 11.03 8.43
CA CYS A 187 4.37 10.74 7.97
C CYS A 187 4.08 9.23 8.03
N VAL A 188 2.80 8.89 7.93
CA VAL A 188 2.38 7.52 7.60
C VAL A 188 1.39 7.60 6.46
N LEU A 189 1.66 6.81 5.42
CA LEU A 189 0.76 6.62 4.30
C LEU A 189 -0.16 5.44 4.62
N PHE A 190 -1.45 5.69 4.82
CA PHE A 190 -2.41 4.61 5.02
C PHE A 190 -3.06 4.19 3.72
N SER A 191 -3.76 3.06 3.74
CA SER A 191 -4.66 2.64 2.67
C SER A 191 -6.02 3.33 2.83
N ASN A 192 -6.74 3.55 1.73
CA ASN A 192 -8.10 4.05 1.77
C ASN A 192 -9.02 3.01 2.43
N SER A 193 -9.75 3.40 3.47
CA SER A 193 -10.86 2.58 3.94
C SER A 193 -12.06 2.84 3.04
N LYS A 194 -12.27 2.03 1.99
CA LYS A 194 -13.48 2.05 1.13
C LYS A 194 -14.81 2.13 1.92
N ARG A 195 -14.78 1.87 3.23
CA ARG A 195 -15.81 2.17 4.23
C ARG A 195 -15.25 3.08 5.31
N SER A 196 -15.67 4.35 5.34
CA SER A 196 -15.32 5.34 6.36
C SER A 196 -15.93 5.02 7.73
N THR A 197 -15.52 3.91 8.35
CA THR A 197 -15.94 3.62 9.71
C THR A 197 -15.00 4.31 10.69
N ARG A 198 -15.54 5.24 11.49
CA ARG A 198 -14.87 5.86 12.65
C ARG A 198 -14.10 4.84 13.52
N THR A 199 -14.53 3.59 13.53
CA THR A 199 -13.88 2.45 14.18
C THR A 199 -12.50 2.13 13.60
N SER A 200 -12.36 2.05 12.27
CA SER A 200 -11.06 1.83 11.61
C SER A 200 -10.06 2.91 11.98
N HIS A 201 -10.49 4.17 11.99
CA HIS A 201 -9.66 5.31 12.41
C HIS A 201 -9.28 5.23 13.90
N LYS A 202 -10.20 4.84 14.78
CA LYS A 202 -9.89 4.63 16.21
C LYS A 202 -8.87 3.53 16.43
N ASN A 203 -8.96 2.43 15.67
CA ASN A 203 -8.01 1.33 15.78
C ASN A 203 -6.62 1.79 15.36
N LEU A 204 -6.52 2.44 14.20
CA LEU A 204 -5.30 3.07 13.69
C LEU A 204 -4.60 3.98 14.71
N LEU A 205 -5.35 4.90 15.30
CA LEU A 205 -4.90 5.84 16.32
C LEU A 205 -4.29 5.14 17.53
N LYS A 206 -4.96 4.08 18.02
CA LYS A 206 -4.44 3.27 19.13
C LYS A 206 -3.12 2.60 18.79
N ARG A 207 -2.88 2.25 17.52
CA ARG A 207 -1.63 1.56 17.10
C ARG A 207 -0.44 2.51 17.14
N LEU A 208 -0.59 3.70 16.57
CA LEU A 208 0.45 4.73 16.60
C LEU A 208 0.82 5.09 18.04
N TYR A 209 -0.19 5.21 18.92
CA TYR A 209 0.04 5.44 20.34
C TYR A 209 0.82 4.30 21.01
N LYS A 210 0.45 3.03 20.77
CA LYS A 210 1.17 1.86 21.30
C LYS A 210 2.61 1.79 20.79
N ALA A 211 2.84 2.11 19.51
CA ALA A 211 4.15 2.13 18.89
C ALA A 211 5.03 3.32 19.35
N LYS A 212 4.49 4.22 20.20
CA LYS A 212 5.14 5.48 20.63
C LYS A 212 5.60 6.35 19.45
N LEU A 213 5.00 6.14 18.29
CA LEU A 213 5.24 6.90 17.08
C LEU A 213 4.56 8.26 17.21
N LYS A 214 5.28 9.32 16.86
CA LYS A 214 4.76 10.69 16.82
C LYS A 214 4.84 11.27 15.40
N PRO A 215 4.22 10.64 14.39
CA PRO A 215 4.22 11.20 13.05
C PRO A 215 3.47 12.54 13.09
N LYS A 216 4.08 13.62 12.61
CA LYS A 216 3.48 14.96 12.69
C LYS A 216 2.36 15.14 11.65
N VAL A 217 2.33 14.33 10.58
CA VAL A 217 1.33 14.39 9.50
C VAL A 217 0.80 13.01 9.15
N TRP A 218 -0.51 12.95 8.90
CA TRP A 218 -1.25 11.72 8.70
C TRP A 218 -2.05 11.85 7.39
N TYR A 219 -1.79 10.96 6.43
CA TYR A 219 -2.47 10.98 5.13
C TYR A 219 -3.66 10.02 5.13
N PHE A 220 -4.87 10.59 5.17
CA PHE A 220 -6.13 9.84 5.31
C PHE A 220 -7.04 9.94 4.09
N ASP A 221 -7.98 8.99 4.05
CA ASP A 221 -9.17 9.05 3.19
C ASP A 221 -10.11 10.21 3.56
N LYS A 222 -11.08 10.51 2.69
CA LYS A 222 -12.04 11.60 2.82
C LYS A 222 -12.79 11.53 4.16
N ILE A 223 -12.60 12.53 5.01
CA ILE A 223 -13.46 12.74 6.18
C ILE A 223 -14.58 13.72 5.78
N ASP A 224 -15.82 13.25 5.85
CA ASP A 224 -17.01 14.09 5.67
C ASP A 224 -17.30 14.81 6.99
N LEU A 225 -16.70 15.99 7.15
CA LEU A 225 -17.02 16.91 8.23
C LEU A 225 -17.77 18.12 7.64
N PRO A 226 -18.93 18.50 8.21
CA PRO A 226 -19.60 19.73 7.81
C PRO A 226 -18.69 20.93 8.14
N ASN A 227 -18.49 21.81 7.15
CA ASN A 227 -17.60 22.98 7.17
C ASN A 227 -16.09 22.64 7.24
N ARG A 228 -15.50 22.32 6.09
CA ARG A 228 -14.06 22.19 5.93
C ARG A 228 -13.38 23.57 6.01
N LEU A 229 -12.93 23.92 7.20
CA LEU A 229 -11.78 24.78 7.44
C LEU A 229 -10.75 23.86 8.13
N TYR A 230 -9.56 23.69 7.56
CA TYR A 230 -8.57 22.77 8.11
C TYR A 230 -8.02 23.37 9.41
N ASN A 231 -8.58 22.93 10.53
CA ASN A 231 -8.02 23.04 11.88
C ASN A 231 -8.61 21.95 12.80
N SER A 232 -8.56 20.69 12.34
CA SER A 232 -8.89 19.54 13.17
C SER A 232 -7.62 18.93 13.75
N SER A 233 -7.17 19.42 14.90
CA SER A 233 -6.16 18.71 15.70
C SER A 233 -6.82 17.46 16.32
N ILE A 234 -6.16 16.30 16.23
CA ILE A 234 -6.57 15.16 17.05
C ILE A 234 -5.92 15.35 18.42
N MET A 235 -6.72 15.59 19.46
CA MET A 235 -6.21 15.55 20.83
C MET A 235 -5.57 14.19 21.11
N LYS A 236 -4.43 14.22 21.80
CA LYS A 236 -3.75 13.03 22.35
C LYS A 236 -4.80 12.10 22.98
N PRO A 237 -4.87 10.80 22.61
CA PRO A 237 -5.89 9.91 23.15
C PRO A 237 -5.78 9.90 24.67
N SER A 238 -6.79 10.44 25.35
CA SER A 238 -6.91 10.30 26.80
C SER A 238 -7.17 8.83 27.12
N LEU A 239 -6.83 8.39 28.34
CA LEU A 239 -7.06 7.03 28.82
C LEU A 239 -8.52 6.55 28.63
N ASN A 240 -9.45 7.49 28.39
CA ASN A 240 -10.86 7.27 28.13
C ASN A 240 -11.23 7.32 26.63
N LYS A 241 -10.51 6.57 25.75
CA LYS A 241 -10.92 6.02 24.43
C LYS A 241 -11.73 6.87 23.40
N GLU A 242 -11.99 8.14 23.65
CA GLU A 242 -12.73 9.02 22.74
C GLU A 242 -11.76 9.96 22.03
N VAL A 243 -11.84 9.94 20.70
CA VAL A 243 -11.14 10.88 19.83
C VAL A 243 -11.97 12.15 19.84
N VAL A 244 -11.45 13.17 20.51
CA VAL A 244 -12.03 14.52 20.56
C VAL A 244 -11.25 15.39 19.57
N ILE A 245 -11.97 16.05 18.66
CA ILE A 245 -11.42 16.96 17.65
C ILE A 245 -11.79 18.38 18.09
N THR A 246 -10.79 19.20 18.43
CA THR A 246 -10.97 20.59 18.93
C THR A 246 -9.91 21.54 18.33
N ASN A 247 -10.10 22.86 18.54
CA ASN A 247 -9.16 23.92 18.12
C ASN A 247 -7.79 23.86 18.86
N PRO A 248 -6.69 24.34 18.25
CA PRO A 248 -5.32 23.84 18.49
C PRO A 248 -4.53 24.43 19.69
N GLU A 249 -3.56 23.64 20.18
CA GLU A 249 -2.39 24.08 20.98
C GLU A 249 -1.06 23.70 20.27
N LYS A 250 0.08 24.27 20.70
CA LYS A 250 1.37 24.30 19.96
C LYS A 250 2.12 22.95 19.76
N ASN A 251 1.50 21.78 19.94
CA ASN A 251 2.16 20.46 19.88
C ASN A 251 1.34 19.37 19.16
N ASP A 252 0.52 19.76 18.18
CA ASP A 252 -0.54 18.90 17.64
C ASP A 252 -0.15 18.08 16.39
N TYR A 253 -0.96 17.04 16.13
CA TYR A 253 -0.89 16.13 14.98
C TYR A 253 -1.84 16.62 13.86
N PHE A 254 -1.39 16.58 12.60
CA PHE A 254 -2.17 17.02 11.44
C PHE A 254 -2.73 15.84 10.63
N ILE A 255 -4.01 15.90 10.27
CA ILE A 255 -4.61 15.05 9.24
C ILE A 255 -4.73 15.87 7.96
N GLU A 256 -4.04 15.45 6.90
CA GLU A 256 -4.19 16.03 5.57
C GLU A 256 -5.06 15.05 4.73
N CYS A 257 -6.10 15.57 4.08
CA CYS A 257 -6.91 14.74 3.19
C CYS A 257 -6.10 14.41 1.93
N MET A 258 -6.33 13.22 1.38
CA MET A 258 -5.70 12.80 0.13
C MET A 258 -6.50 13.19 -1.12
N ASP A 259 -7.47 14.12 -1.01
CA ASP A 259 -8.29 14.54 -2.16
C ASP A 259 -7.42 15.13 -3.29
N CYS A 260 -6.35 15.85 -2.93
CA CYS A 260 -5.39 16.41 -3.89
C CYS A 260 -4.51 15.35 -4.54
N LEU A 261 -4.47 14.13 -3.98
CA LEU A 261 -3.86 12.97 -4.64
C LEU A 261 -4.71 12.51 -5.81
N GLN A 262 -6.03 12.79 -5.88
CA GLN A 262 -6.92 12.36 -6.96
C GLN A 262 -6.75 10.87 -7.30
N GLU A 263 -7.00 9.99 -6.33
CA GLU A 263 -6.75 8.55 -6.46
C GLU A 263 -7.43 7.92 -7.68
N ASP A 264 -8.59 8.42 -8.08
CA ASP A 264 -9.37 7.86 -9.20
C ASP A 264 -8.82 8.24 -10.59
N SER A 265 -7.67 8.91 -10.68
CA SER A 265 -7.06 9.30 -11.96
C SER A 265 -5.54 9.11 -11.94
N TYR A 266 -5.00 8.48 -12.96
CA TYR A 266 -3.57 8.26 -13.19
C TYR A 266 -2.94 9.35 -14.05
N THR A 267 -3.75 10.15 -14.73
CA THR A 267 -3.26 11.26 -15.56
C THR A 267 -3.10 12.55 -14.76
N LYS A 268 -3.94 12.76 -13.74
CA LYS A 268 -3.97 14.01 -12.99
C LYS A 268 -3.05 13.98 -11.79
N CYS A 269 -1.90 14.65 -11.91
CA CYS A 269 -0.90 14.81 -10.86
C CYS A 269 -0.68 16.29 -10.48
N ASP A 270 -1.42 17.21 -11.12
CA ASP A 270 -1.24 18.65 -11.01
C ASP A 270 -1.51 19.21 -9.61
N LYS A 271 -2.24 18.47 -8.76
CA LYS A 271 -2.59 18.93 -7.40
C LYS A 271 -1.82 18.22 -6.29
N ILE A 272 -0.94 17.27 -6.61
CA ILE A 272 -0.24 16.45 -5.59
C ILE A 272 0.62 17.32 -4.66
N PHE A 273 1.22 18.41 -5.16
CA PHE A 273 1.97 19.35 -4.31
C PHE A 273 1.14 19.99 -3.20
N CYS A 274 -0.19 20.04 -3.34
CA CYS A 274 -1.09 20.63 -2.34
C CYS A 274 -1.28 19.73 -1.13
N ILE A 275 -0.89 18.45 -1.22
CA ILE A 275 -0.98 17.51 -0.10
C ILE A 275 -0.16 18.03 1.08
N PHE A 276 1.02 18.60 0.84
CA PHE A 276 2.00 19.00 1.88
C PHE A 276 1.95 20.48 2.26
N LYS A 277 1.02 21.24 1.67
CA LYS A 277 0.86 22.65 2.01
C LYS A 277 -0.12 22.73 3.18
N GLU A 278 0.18 23.58 4.16
CA GLU A 278 -0.72 23.85 5.29
C GLU A 278 -2.14 24.27 4.84
N GLU A 279 -2.32 24.64 3.57
CA GLU A 279 -3.55 25.15 2.97
C GLU A 279 -3.99 24.30 1.75
N CYS A 280 -4.98 23.44 1.93
CA CYS A 280 -5.64 22.70 0.85
C CYS A 280 -6.45 23.66 -0.04
N ILE A 281 -6.33 23.53 -1.38
CA ILE A 281 -7.03 24.38 -2.38
C ILE A 281 -8.54 24.44 -2.14
N SER A 282 -9.15 23.34 -1.70
CA SER A 282 -10.59 23.23 -1.41
C SER A 282 -11.07 24.18 -0.31
N ASN A 283 -10.15 24.68 0.52
CA ASN A 283 -10.45 25.57 1.66
C ASN A 283 -10.01 27.01 1.43
N GLY A 284 -9.61 27.37 0.20
CA GLY A 284 -9.82 28.71 -0.34
C GLY A 284 -9.03 29.89 0.24
N GLU A 285 -8.13 29.71 1.21
CA GLU A 285 -7.21 30.78 1.63
C GLU A 285 -5.79 30.35 1.36
N ARG A 286 -5.21 30.89 0.28
CA ARG A 286 -3.75 31.04 0.21
C ARG A 286 -3.40 32.19 1.14
N LYS A 287 -2.48 32.00 2.08
CA LYS A 287 -1.72 33.14 2.58
C LYS A 287 -0.84 33.65 1.44
N ASP A 288 -1.33 34.67 0.75
CA ASP A 288 -0.46 35.54 -0.02
C ASP A 288 0.46 36.27 0.98
N ASN A 289 1.76 35.93 0.90
CA ASN A 289 2.95 36.54 1.54
C ASN A 289 3.23 36.22 3.02
#